data_AF-A0A6B3FPW7-F1
#
_entry.id   AF-A0A6B3FPW7-F1
#
_cell.length_a   1.000
_cell.length_b   1.000
_cell.length_c   1.000
_cell.angle_alpha   90.00
_cell.angle_beta   90.00
_cell.angle_gamma   90.00
#
_symmetry.space_group_name_H-M   'P 1'
#
loop_
_entity.id
_entity.type
_entity.pdbx_description
1 polymer ?
#
loop_
_entity_poly.entity_id
_entity_poly.type
_entity_poly.pdbx_seq_one_letter_code
_entity_poly.pdbx_strand_id
1 'polypeptide(L)' 'WSLAQLHPDRVNKLINLSLPYMERGEKPWIEVMETLLGDDFYFVHFNRQPGVADAVLDANTSRFIRNLYRK' A
#
# COMPACT_ATOMS: atom_id res chain seq x y z
N TRP A 1 1.42 -6.78 10.76
CA TRP A 1 2.72 -7.00 11.40
C TRP A 1 2.96 -6.09 12.60
N SER A 2 2.83 -4.77 12.46
CA SER A 2 3.16 -3.80 13.53
C SER A 2 2.50 -4.08 14.89
N LEU A 3 1.21 -4.44 14.93
CA LEU A 3 0.53 -4.79 16.19
C LEU A 3 1.22 -5.96 16.92
N ALA A 4 1.54 -7.04 16.19
CA ALA A 4 2.20 -8.22 16.75
C ALA A 4 3.65 -7.94 17.17
N GLN A 5 4.32 -6.97 16.54
CA GLN A 5 5.68 -6.57 16.88
C GLN A 5 5.74 -5.64 18.10
N LEU A 6 4.83 -4.66 18.17
CA LEU A 6 4.80 -3.67 19.25
C LEU A 6 4.19 -4.23 20.54
N HIS A 7 3.28 -5.20 20.42
CA HIS A 7 2.56 -5.78 21.56
C HIS A 7 2.50 -7.31 21.43
N PRO A 8 3.65 -8.02 21.46
CA PRO A 8 3.70 -9.46 21.25
C PRO A 8 2.85 -10.23 22.26
N ASP A 9 2.82 -9.81 23.52
CA ASP A 9 2.04 -10.46 24.59
C ASP A 9 0.52 -10.32 24.43
N ARG A 10 0.06 -9.45 23.51
CA ARG A 10 -1.37 -9.21 23.25
C ARG A 10 -1.87 -9.93 22.00
N VAL A 11 -1.00 -10.62 21.26
CA VAL A 11 -1.34 -11.32 20.01
C VAL A 11 -1.05 -12.80 20.15
N ASN A 12 -2.09 -13.61 20.32
CA ASN A 12 -1.95 -15.06 20.44
C ASN A 12 -1.67 -15.75 19.08
N LYS A 13 -2.31 -15.28 18.01
CA LYS A 13 -2.16 -15.84 16.65
C LYS A 13 -2.30 -14.74 15.59
N LEU A 14 -1.64 -14.93 14.45
CA LEU A 14 -1.71 -14.05 13.28
C LEU A 14 -2.04 -14.89 12.04
N ILE A 15 -3.13 -14.54 11.35
CA ILE A 15 -3.47 -15.09 10.04
C ILE A 15 -3.34 -13.94 9.04
N ASN A 16 -2.41 -14.07 8.11
CA ASN A 16 -2.07 -12.99 7.18
C ASN A 16 -2.66 -13.25 5.80
N LEU A 17 -3.22 -12.20 5.17
CA LEU A 17 -3.73 -12.24 3.81
C LEU A 17 -3.05 -11.13 2.99
N SER A 18 -2.64 -11.46 1.77
CA SER A 18 -2.02 -10.56 0.77
C SER A 18 -0.59 -10.07 1.06
N LEU A 19 -0.33 -9.42 2.21
CA LEU A 19 0.93 -8.70 2.45
C LEU A 19 1.87 -9.44 3.43
N PRO A 20 2.94 -10.11 2.97
CA PRO A 20 3.87 -10.82 3.86
C PRO A 20 4.62 -9.86 4.79
N TYR A 21 5.32 -10.42 5.77
CA TYR A 21 6.20 -9.61 6.62
C TYR A 21 7.33 -9.04 5.77
N MET A 22 7.48 -7.72 5.83
CA MET A 22 8.58 -7.01 5.17
C MET A 22 9.56 -6.57 6.24
N GLU A 23 10.78 -7.11 6.17
CA GLU A 23 11.88 -6.66 7.02
C GLU A 23 12.22 -5.21 6.70
N ARG A 24 12.59 -4.46 7.73
CA ARG A 24 13.03 -3.07 7.58
C ARG A 24 14.44 -3.08 6.98
N GLY A 25 14.54 -2.66 5.72
CA GLY A 25 15.82 -2.39 5.06
C GLY A 25 16.43 -1.05 5.47
N GLU A 26 17.60 -0.74 4.91
CA GLU A 26 18.34 0.50 5.18
C GLU A 26 17.67 1.75 4.60
N LYS A 27 16.96 1.60 3.48
CA LYS A 27 16.29 2.70 2.78
C LYS A 27 14.77 2.65 2.96
N PRO A 28 14.08 3.80 2.92
CA PRO A 28 12.62 3.84 2.85
C PRO A 28 12.10 3.04 1.66
N TRP A 29 11.03 2.27 1.89
CA TRP A 29 10.51 1.34 0.89
C TRP A 29 10.02 2.03 -0.39
N ILE A 30 9.46 3.24 -0.28
CA ILE A 30 9.03 4.03 -1.44
C ILE A 30 10.22 4.42 -2.33
N GLU A 31 11.38 4.75 -1.76
CA GLU A 31 12.58 5.08 -2.55
C GLU A 31 13.13 3.87 -3.28
N VAL A 32 13.06 2.68 -2.66
CA VAL A 32 13.44 1.42 -3.31
C VAL A 32 12.49 1.12 -4.47
N MET A 33 11.18 1.26 -4.26
CA MET A 33 10.18 1.08 -5.32
C MET A 33 10.37 2.07 -6.47
N GLU A 34 10.62 3.34 -6.17
CA GLU A 34 10.89 4.38 -7.16
C GLU A 34 12.13 4.06 -8.00
N THR A 35 13.20 3.59 -7.35
CA THR A 35 14.43 3.19 -8.04
C THR A 35 14.21 2.01 -8.99
N LEU A 36 13.35 1.05 -8.60
CA LEU A 36 13.18 -0.20 -9.34
C LEU A 36 12.03 -0.18 -10.35
N LEU A 37 10.97 0.59 -10.06
CA LEU A 37 9.68 0.55 -10.77
C LEU A 37 9.30 1.91 -11.39
N GLY A 38 10.05 2.97 -11.08
CA GLY A 38 9.80 4.32 -11.58
C GLY A 38 8.83 5.13 -10.72
N ASP A 39 8.71 6.41 -11.06
CA ASP A 39 7.85 7.41 -10.42
C ASP A 39 6.36 7.18 -10.71
N ASP A 40 6.04 6.68 -11.90
CA ASP A 40 4.67 6.33 -12.32
C ASP A 40 4.10 5.09 -11.61
N PHE A 41 4.93 4.30 -10.93
CA PHE A 41 4.43 3.16 -10.17
C PHE A 41 3.49 3.64 -9.05
N TYR A 42 2.29 3.05 -8.95
CA TYR A 42 1.20 3.63 -8.17
C TYR A 42 1.56 3.93 -6.70
N PHE A 43 2.37 3.11 -6.03
CA PHE A 43 2.82 3.40 -4.66
C PHE A 43 3.69 4.65 -4.59
N VAL A 44 4.59 4.82 -5.57
CA VAL A 44 5.47 5.98 -5.66
C VAL A 44 4.65 7.21 -6.00
N HIS A 45 3.83 7.13 -7.05
CA HIS A 45 2.93 8.21 -7.44
C HIS A 45 2.05 8.68 -6.28
N PHE A 46 1.39 7.76 -5.55
CA PHE A 46 0.52 8.12 -4.42
C PHE A 46 1.28 8.82 -3.28
N ASN A 47 2.58 8.54 -3.10
CA ASN A 47 3.40 9.19 -2.06
C ASN A 47 4.06 10.49 -2.54
N ARG A 48 4.41 10.60 -3.82
CA ARG A 48 5.10 11.77 -4.40
C ARG A 48 4.15 12.84 -4.93
N GLN A 49 2.91 12.48 -5.27
CA GLN A 49 1.87 13.37 -5.82
C GLN A 49 0.59 13.34 -4.95
N PRO A 50 0.63 13.83 -3.68
CA PRO A 50 -0.53 13.80 -2.80
C PRO A 50 -1.73 14.55 -3.40
N GLY A 51 -2.94 13.99 -3.28
CA GLY A 51 -4.17 14.61 -3.76
C GLY A 51 -4.53 14.31 -5.22
N VAL A 52 -3.56 13.92 -6.06
CA VAL A 52 -3.83 13.63 -7.48
C VAL A 52 -4.68 12.37 -7.63
N ALA A 53 -4.29 11.28 -6.96
CA ALA A 53 -5.05 10.04 -6.99
C ALA A 53 -6.42 10.21 -6.33
N ASP A 54 -6.49 10.97 -5.24
CA ASP A 54 -7.72 11.29 -4.52
C ASP A 54 -8.74 11.96 -5.45
N ALA A 55 -8.34 13.02 -6.17
CA ALA A 55 -9.21 13.73 -7.10
C ALA A 55 -9.71 12.83 -8.25
N VAL A 56 -8.85 11.96 -8.77
CA VAL A 56 -9.23 11.02 -9.84
C VAL A 56 -10.20 9.95 -9.34
N LEU A 57 -9.98 9.40 -8.16
CA LEU A 57 -10.85 8.36 -7.57
C LEU A 57 -12.20 8.93 -7.13
N ASP A 58 -12.22 10.16 -6.61
CA ASP A 58 -13.45 10.88 -6.26
C ASP A 58 -14.31 11.12 -7.51
N ALA A 59 -13.73 11.67 -8.58
CA ALA A 59 -14.44 11.91 -9.83
C ALA A 59 -14.95 10.62 -10.52
N ASN A 60 -14.44 9.44 -10.14
CA ASN A 60 -14.72 8.17 -10.82
C ASN A 60 -15.15 7.02 -9.89
N THR A 61 -15.63 7.33 -8.68
CA THR A 61 -15.87 6.33 -7.61
C THR A 61 -16.70 5.13 -8.08
N SER A 62 -17.85 5.40 -8.72
CA SER A 62 -18.75 4.33 -9.21
C SER A 62 -18.14 3.49 -10.33
N ARG A 63 -17.25 4.08 -11.15
CA ARG A 63 -16.55 3.35 -12.21
C ARG A 63 -15.45 2.46 -11.62
N PHE A 64 -14.71 2.97 -10.64
CA PHE A 64 -13.65 2.22 -9.97
C PHE A 64 -14.18 0.94 -9.33
N ILE A 65 -15.23 1.03 -8.49
CA ILE A 65 -15.81 -0.13 -7.81
C ILE A 65 -16.37 -1.15 -8.81
N ARG A 66 -17.05 -0.69 -9.88
CA ARG A 66 -17.55 -1.60 -10.93
C ARG A 66 -16.44 -2.34 -11.67
N ASN A 67 -15.29 -1.70 -11.87
CA ASN A 67 -14.14 -2.34 -12.50
C ASN A 67 -13.49 -3.39 -11.57
N LEU A 68 -13.43 -3.13 -10.25
CA LEU A 68 -12.88 -4.07 -9.29
C LEU A 68 -13.71 -5.35 -9.13
N TYR A 69 -15.04 -5.23 -9.15
CA TYR A 69 -15.96 -6.34 -8.92
C TYR A 69 -16.68 -6.80 -10.19
N ARG A 70 -16.05 -6.62 -11.35
CA ARG A 70 -16.65 -7.07 -12.61
C ARG A 70 -16.75 -8.60 -12.61
N LYS A 71 -17.94 -9.12 -12.92
CA LYS A 71 -18.14 -10.54 -13.21
C LYS A 71 -17.44 -10.95 -14.50
#